data_AF-A0A2S9FGR5-F1
#
_entry.id   AF-A0A2S9FGR5-F1
#
_cell.length_a   1.000
_cell.length_b   1.000
_cell.length_c   1.000
_cell.angle_alpha   90.00
_cell.angle_beta   90.00
_cell.angle_gamma   90.00
#
_symmetry.space_group_name_H-M   'P 1'
#
loop_
_entity.id
_entity.type
_entity.pdbx_description
1 polymer ?
#
loop_
_entity_poly.entity_id
_entity_poly.type
_entity_poly.pdbx_seq_one_letter_code
_entity_poly.pdbx_strand_id
1 'polypeptide(L)'
;QEFSIEETKAETRGQWYFRQVLGSANLTGGKLFHILSGNLSFQIEHHLFPDIPAFRHAEIAPKVQEICERYGVPYNSGSLPHQFATVVKKIVKFALPF
;
A
#
# COMPACT_ATOMS: atom_id res chain seq x y z
N GLN A 1 -0.83 7.87 -3.34
CA GLN A 1 -1.63 8.92 -4.01
C GLN A 1 -2.71 9.42 -3.05
N GLU A 2 -3.42 10.49 -3.39
CA GLU A 2 -4.58 11.00 -2.63
C GLU A 2 -5.79 10.96 -3.56
N PHE A 3 -6.97 10.65 -3.02
CA PHE A 3 -8.23 10.56 -3.76
C PHE A 3 -9.29 11.33 -2.96
N SER A 4 -10.06 12.18 -3.64
CA SER A 4 -11.18 12.91 -3.04
C SER A 4 -12.36 11.98 -2.79
N ILE A 5 -13.27 12.41 -1.90
CA ILE A 5 -14.51 11.67 -1.63
C ILE A 5 -15.36 11.55 -2.89
N GLU A 6 -15.44 12.61 -3.71
CA GLU A 6 -16.24 12.59 -4.93
C GLU A 6 -15.72 11.56 -5.95
N GLU A 7 -14.41 11.40 -6.07
CA GLU A 7 -13.78 10.40 -6.95
C GLU A 7 -14.11 8.95 -6.54
N THR A 8 -14.43 8.71 -5.26
CA THR A 8 -14.71 7.34 -4.76
C THR A 8 -16.19 6.97 -4.72
N LYS A 9 -17.12 7.93 -4.85
CA LYS A 9 -18.57 7.70 -4.71
C LYS A 9 -19.17 6.70 -5.69
N ALA A 10 -18.67 6.65 -6.92
CA ALA A 10 -19.19 5.81 -8.00
C ALA A 10 -18.12 4.86 -8.56
N GLU A 11 -17.15 4.48 -7.72
CA GLU A 11 -16.06 3.61 -8.17
C GLU A 11 -16.57 2.19 -8.49
N THR A 12 -16.16 1.68 -9.64
CA THR A 12 -16.29 0.27 -9.96
C THR A 12 -15.37 -0.55 -9.05
N ARG A 13 -15.61 -1.86 -8.97
CA ARG A 13 -14.71 -2.78 -8.24
C ARG A 13 -13.25 -2.71 -8.73
N GLY A 14 -13.04 -2.53 -10.03
CA GLY A 14 -11.69 -2.37 -10.59
C GLY A 14 -11.02 -1.08 -10.12
N GLN A 15 -11.76 0.04 -10.10
CA GLN A 15 -11.28 1.31 -9.56
C GLN A 15 -11.00 1.23 -8.06
N TRP A 16 -11.82 0.50 -7.30
CA TRP A 16 -11.55 0.22 -5.89
C TRP A 16 -10.19 -0.48 -5.71
N TYR A 17 -9.91 -1.56 -6.46
CA TYR A 17 -8.61 -2.25 -6.40
C TYR A 17 -7.45 -1.33 -6.79
N PHE A 18 -7.61 -0.57 -7.86
CA PHE A 18 -6.61 0.39 -8.32
C PHE A 18 -6.27 1.42 -7.23
N ARG A 19 -7.31 1.93 -6.56
CA ARG A 19 -7.17 2.85 -5.43
C ARG A 19 -6.49 2.21 -4.24
N GLN A 20 -6.77 0.94 -3.92
CA GLN A 20 -6.07 0.22 -2.85
C GLN A 20 -4.56 0.12 -3.11
N VAL A 21 -4.14 -0.19 -4.35
CA VAL A 21 -2.71 -0.25 -4.70
C VAL A 21 -2.05 1.13 -4.54
N LEU A 22 -2.69 2.17 -5.06
CA LEU A 22 -2.11 3.52 -5.11
C LEU A 22 -2.19 4.28 -3.78
N GLY A 23 -3.16 3.91 -2.92
CA GLY A 23 -3.35 4.45 -1.59
C GLY A 23 -2.42 3.84 -0.55
N SER A 24 -1.96 2.60 -0.78
CA SER A 24 -1.15 1.83 0.16
C SER A 24 0.35 1.92 -0.11
N ALA A 25 1.14 1.46 0.86
CA ALA A 25 2.60 1.41 0.78
C ALA A 25 3.13 0.18 1.52
N ASN A 26 4.01 -0.58 0.87
CA ASN A 26 4.71 -1.71 1.46
C ASN A 26 6.03 -1.29 2.12
N LEU A 27 6.48 -2.11 3.08
CA LEU A 27 7.76 -1.93 3.76
C LEU A 27 8.77 -2.97 3.30
N THR A 28 9.94 -2.53 2.86
CA THR A 28 11.06 -3.42 2.56
C THR A 28 11.82 -3.77 3.84
N GLY A 29 12.33 -5.00 3.92
CA GLY A 29 13.09 -5.47 5.06
C GLY A 29 13.44 -6.95 4.95
N GLY A 30 14.15 -7.47 5.96
CA GLY A 30 14.43 -8.90 6.06
C GLY A 30 13.27 -9.69 6.67
N LYS A 31 13.33 -11.03 6.58
CA LYS A 31 12.31 -11.93 7.13
C LYS A 31 11.98 -11.67 8.61
N LEU A 32 13.01 -11.39 9.43
CA LEU A 32 12.80 -11.09 10.86
C LEU A 32 12.00 -9.80 11.06
N PHE A 33 12.28 -8.76 10.27
CA PHE A 33 11.52 -7.52 10.30
C PHE A 33 10.05 -7.75 9.92
N HIS A 34 9.78 -8.53 8.87
CA HIS A 34 8.42 -8.89 8.48
C HIS A 34 7.65 -9.62 9.58
N ILE A 35 8.30 -10.55 10.29
CA ILE A 35 7.69 -11.28 11.40
C ILE A 35 7.44 -10.35 12.60
N LEU A 36 8.45 -9.58 13.03
CA LEU A 36 8.35 -8.70 14.19
C LEU A 36 7.35 -7.54 13.97
N SER A 37 7.18 -7.10 12.73
CA SER A 37 6.15 -6.13 12.36
C SER A 37 4.76 -6.76 12.18
N GLY A 38 4.58 -8.07 12.44
CA GLY A 38 3.28 -8.74 12.27
C GLY A 38 2.81 -8.78 10.81
N ASN A 39 3.73 -8.84 9.85
CA ASN A 39 3.49 -8.75 8.41
C ASN A 39 2.90 -7.41 7.94
N LEU A 40 3.06 -6.32 8.71
CA LEU A 40 2.70 -4.97 8.26
C LEU A 40 3.49 -4.49 7.04
N SER A 41 4.50 -5.26 6.60
CA SER A 41 5.27 -5.01 5.38
C SER A 41 4.49 -5.19 4.08
N PHE A 42 3.32 -5.82 4.11
CA PHE A 42 2.51 -6.19 2.94
C PHE A 42 1.12 -5.52 2.97
N GLN A 43 1.08 -4.20 3.14
CA GLN A 43 -0.15 -3.41 3.18
C GLN A 43 -0.93 -3.46 1.86
N ILE A 44 -0.25 -3.41 0.71
CA ILE A 44 -0.92 -3.47 -0.60
C ILE A 44 -1.72 -4.77 -0.68
N GLU A 45 -1.10 -5.90 -0.37
CA GLU A 45 -1.73 -7.22 -0.37
C GLU A 45 -2.86 -7.31 0.66
N HIS A 46 -2.64 -6.77 1.86
CA HIS A 46 -3.65 -6.73 2.92
C HIS A 46 -4.92 -5.99 2.47
N HIS A 47 -4.77 -4.87 1.76
CA HIS A 47 -5.91 -4.11 1.27
C HIS A 47 -6.58 -4.73 0.03
N LEU A 48 -5.82 -5.45 -0.81
CA LEU A 48 -6.39 -6.18 -1.95
C LEU A 48 -7.12 -7.46 -1.52
N PHE A 49 -6.62 -8.13 -0.47
CA PHE A 49 -7.08 -9.45 -0.02
C PHE A 49 -7.17 -9.53 1.51
N PRO A 50 -8.09 -8.77 2.14
CA PRO A 50 -8.18 -8.68 3.60
C PRO A 50 -8.52 -10.01 4.27
N ASP A 51 -9.17 -10.93 3.54
CA ASP A 51 -9.56 -12.25 4.04
C ASP A 51 -8.42 -13.28 4.01
N ILE A 52 -7.29 -12.97 3.37
CA ILE A 52 -6.12 -13.86 3.32
C ILE A 52 -5.33 -13.72 4.62
N PRO A 53 -4.94 -14.84 5.28
CA PRO A 53 -4.09 -14.78 6.46
C PRO A 53 -2.76 -14.05 6.20
N ALA A 54 -2.38 -13.14 7.10
CA ALA A 54 -1.29 -12.19 6.85
C ALA A 54 0.07 -12.81 6.51
N PHE A 55 0.36 -14.01 7.02
CA PHE A 55 1.61 -14.73 6.72
C PHE A 55 1.72 -15.17 5.26
N ARG A 56 0.61 -15.21 4.51
CA ARG A 56 0.59 -15.53 3.08
C ARG A 56 0.81 -14.32 2.19
N HIS A 57 0.76 -13.10 2.72
CA HIS A 57 0.95 -11.91 1.90
C HIS A 57 2.34 -11.87 1.23
N ALA A 58 3.38 -12.36 1.91
CA ALA A 58 4.72 -12.50 1.34
C ALA A 58 4.75 -13.44 0.10
N GLU A 59 3.87 -14.45 0.05
CA GLU A 59 3.77 -15.40 -1.05
C GLU A 59 3.13 -14.76 -2.29
N ILE A 60 2.14 -13.89 -2.09
CA ILE A 60 1.36 -13.27 -3.18
C ILE A 60 1.94 -11.94 -3.66
N ALA A 61 2.69 -11.22 -2.82
CA ALA A 61 3.27 -9.91 -3.14
C ALA A 61 4.06 -9.90 -4.46
N PRO A 62 4.91 -10.90 -4.80
CA PRO A 62 5.61 -10.92 -6.08
C PRO A 62 4.66 -10.96 -7.28
N LYS A 63 3.54 -11.69 -7.18
CA LYS A 63 2.54 -11.79 -8.25
C LYS A 63 1.76 -10.48 -8.42
N VAL A 64 1.42 -9.83 -7.29
CA VAL A 64 0.76 -8.51 -7.31
C VAL A 64 1.69 -7.48 -7.95
N GLN A 65 2.96 -7.46 -7.56
CA GLN A 65 3.97 -6.56 -8.11
C GLN A 65 4.17 -6.77 -9.61
N GLU A 66 4.26 -8.01 -10.08
CA GLU A 66 4.38 -8.35 -11.51
C GLU A 66 3.18 -7.83 -12.32
N ILE A 67 1.96 -8.00 -11.80
CA ILE A 67 0.74 -7.47 -12.46
C ILE A 67 0.78 -5.95 -12.49
N CYS A 68 1.14 -5.29 -11.39
CA CYS A 68 1.25 -3.84 -11.33
C CYS A 68 2.25 -3.33 -12.38
N GLU A 69 3.43 -3.94 -12.47
CA GLU A 69 4.45 -3.61 -13.48
C GLU A 69 3.94 -3.80 -14.91
N ARG A 70 3.30 -4.94 -15.20
CA ARG A 70 2.75 -5.26 -16.53
C ARG A 70 1.76 -4.21 -17.03
N TYR A 71 0.96 -3.63 -16.13
CA TYR A 71 -0.05 -2.63 -16.47
C TYR A 71 0.38 -1.19 -16.14
N GLY A 72 1.66 -0.96 -15.80
CA GLY A 72 2.19 0.38 -15.53
C GLY A 72 1.62 1.03 -14.26
N VAL A 73 1.15 0.24 -13.30
CA VAL A 73 0.62 0.69 -12.01
C VAL A 73 1.76 0.79 -11.00
N PRO A 74 2.00 1.96 -10.38
CA PRO A 74 3.01 2.09 -9.33
C PRO A 74 2.77 1.14 -8.15
N TYR A 75 3.72 0.24 -7.91
CA TYR A 75 3.75 -0.61 -6.72
C TYR A 75 4.64 0.04 -5.66
N ASN A 76 4.03 0.81 -4.75
CA ASN A 76 4.75 1.63 -3.78
C ASN A 76 5.34 0.78 -2.65
N SER A 77 6.66 0.57 -2.67
CA SER A 77 7.39 -0.18 -1.65
C SER A 77 8.68 0.53 -1.30
N GLY A 78 9.02 0.62 -0.01
CA GLY A 78 10.21 1.31 0.45
C GLY A 78 10.59 0.98 1.90
N SER A 79 11.75 1.45 2.36
CA SER A 79 12.18 1.20 3.74
C SER A 79 11.27 1.91 4.74
N LEU A 80 11.20 1.40 5.98
CA LEU A 80 10.40 2.02 7.04
C LEU A 80 10.71 3.51 7.25
N PRO A 81 11.98 3.96 7.35
CA PRO A 81 12.27 5.39 7.50
C PRO A 81 11.75 6.24 6.33
N HIS A 82 11.86 5.72 5.11
CA HIS A 82 11.37 6.41 3.91
C HIS A 82 9.84 6.55 3.95
N GLN A 83 9.12 5.44 4.14
CA GLN A 83 7.66 5.47 4.16
C GLN A 83 7.11 6.26 5.35
N PHE A 84 7.75 6.20 6.51
CA PHE A 84 7.39 7.03 7.65
C PHE A 84 7.56 8.52 7.35
N ALA A 85 8.67 8.91 6.72
CA ALA A 85 8.90 10.30 6.31
C ALA A 85 7.83 10.81 5.32
N THR A 86 7.34 9.96 4.40
CA THR A 86 6.27 10.37 3.48
C THR A 86 4.95 10.62 4.22
N VAL A 87 4.62 9.79 5.22
CA VAL A 87 3.44 9.97 6.08
C VAL A 87 3.55 11.26 6.89
N VAL A 88 4.67 11.49 7.56
CA VAL A 88 4.90 12.72 8.34
C VAL A 88 4.78 13.95 7.44
N LYS A 89 5.39 13.93 6.24
CA LYS A 89 5.27 15.02 5.27
C LYS A 89 3.81 15.32 4.91
N LYS A 90 2.98 14.29 4.71
CA LYS A 90 1.55 14.47 4.42
C LYS A 90 0.80 15.05 5.62
N ILE A 91 1.02 14.52 6.82
CA ILE A 91 0.39 15.03 8.04
C ILE A 91 0.70 16.52 8.20
N VAL A 92 1.97 16.90 8.08
CA VAL A 92 2.40 18.31 8.17
C VAL A 92 1.72 19.17 7.10
N LYS A 93 1.67 18.69 5.84
CA LYS A 93 1.00 19.40 4.74
C LYS A 93 -0.48 19.65 5.02
N PHE A 94 -1.19 18.70 5.63
CA PHE A 94 -2.64 18.80 5.86
C PHE A 94 -3.03 19.36 7.23
N ALA A 95 -2.12 19.38 8.20
CA ALA A 95 -2.38 19.89 9.55
C ALA A 95 -2.16 21.41 9.68
N LEU A 96 -1.39 22.01 8.78
CA LEU A 96 -1.05 23.42 8.85
C LEU A 96 -1.96 24.26 7.91
N PRO A 97 -2.34 25.48 8.31
CA PRO A 97 -3.40 26.26 7.66
C PRO A 97 -2.94 27.00 6.40
N PHE A 98 -2.09 26.39 5.57
CA PHE A 98 -1.55 27.00 4.36
C PHE A 98 -1.95 26.27 3.08
#